data_AF-A0ABD6E3P8-F1
#
_entry.id   AF-A0ABD6E3P8-F1
#
_cell.length_a   1.000
_cell.length_b   1.000
_cell.length_c   1.000
_cell.angle_alpha   90.00
_cell.angle_beta   90.00
_cell.angle_gamma   90.00
#
_symmetry.space_group_name_H-M   'P 1'
#
loop_
_entity.id
_entity.type
_entity.pdbx_description
1 polymer ?
#
loop_
_entity_poly.entity_id
_entity_poly.type
_entity_poly.pdbx_seq_one_letter_code
_entity_poly.pdbx_strand_id
1 'polypeptide(L)' 'MLKVFLLCALFVWYCNCETFGPPVTDEASRWSLCRQSNQSIYDFQVQKLDGTFTNLQKYKGQLLLIINVATYCGK' A
#
# COMPACT_ATOMS: atom_id res chain seq x y z
N MET A 1 -0.09 -50.31 24.49
CA MET A 1 -1.04 -49.64 23.58
C MET A 1 -1.35 -48.20 24.01
N LEU A 2 -1.53 -47.90 25.29
CA LEU A 2 -1.80 -46.53 25.79
C LEU A 2 -0.66 -45.50 25.58
N LYS A 3 0.61 -45.92 25.62
CA LYS A 3 1.76 -45.03 25.39
C LYS A 3 1.85 -44.48 23.95
N VAL A 4 1.33 -45.21 22.95
CA VAL A 4 1.34 -44.79 21.54
C VAL A 4 0.30 -43.68 21.32
N PHE A 5 -0.86 -43.79 21.96
CA PHE A 5 -1.91 -42.77 21.91
C PHE A 5 -1.46 -41.43 22.53
N LEU A 6 -0.72 -41.47 23.64
CA LEU A 6 -0.15 -40.28 24.29
C LEU A 6 0.90 -39.57 23.42
N LEU A 7 1.74 -40.32 22.69
CA LEU A 7 2.72 -39.75 21.78
C LEU A 7 2.08 -39.09 20.55
N CYS A 8 1.00 -39.67 20.00
CA CYS A 8 0.26 -39.08 18.90
C CYS A 8 -0.44 -37.77 19.31
N ALA A 9 -1.00 -37.70 20.52
CA ALA A 9 -1.66 -36.49 21.01
C ALA A 9 -0.69 -35.31 21.19
N LEU A 10 0.55 -35.58 21.62
CA LEU A 10 1.59 -34.55 21.76
C LEU A 10 2.07 -34.02 20.39
N PHE A 11 2.13 -34.86 19.36
CA PHE A 11 2.50 -34.46 18.00
C PHE A 11 1.46 -33.52 17.36
N VAL A 12 0.16 -33.73 17.62
CA VAL A 12 -0.91 -32.86 17.11
C VAL A 12 -0.87 -31.48 17.78
N TRP A 13 -0.41 -31.38 19.03
CA TRP A 13 -0.34 -30.11 19.76
C TRP A 13 0.85 -29.24 19.36
N TYR A 14 1.96 -29.84 18.91
CA TYR A 14 3.09 -29.10 18.33
C TYR A 14 2.81 -28.57 16.92
N CYS A 15 1.78 -29.09 16.24
CA CYS A 15 1.40 -28.65 14.89
C CYS A 15 0.39 -27.49 14.95
N ASN A 16 0.68 -26.45 15.74
CA ASN A 16 0.08 -25.14 15.47
C ASN A 16 0.73 -24.64 14.18
N CYS A 17 0.01 -24.80 13.08
CA CYS A 17 0.39 -24.28 11.78
C CYS A 17 0.36 -22.76 11.87
N GLU A 18 1.51 -22.15 12.20
CA GLU A 18 1.74 -20.75 11.87
C GLU A 18 1.49 -20.63 10.37
N THR A 19 0.43 -19.92 10.01
CA THR A 19 0.13 -19.62 8.62
C THR A 19 1.29 -18.80 8.09
N PHE A 20 2.17 -19.42 7.31
CA PHE A 20 3.24 -18.75 6.59
C PHE A 20 2.60 -17.83 5.55
N GLY A 21 2.33 -16.58 5.96
CA GLY A 21 1.78 -15.54 5.13
C GLY A 21 1.62 -14.24 5.92
N PRO A 22 1.74 -13.07 5.27
CA PRO A 22 1.34 -11.82 5.92
C PRO A 22 -0.13 -11.93 6.35
N PRO A 23 -0.51 -11.31 7.48
CA PRO A 23 -1.90 -11.29 7.90
C PRO A 23 -2.76 -10.76 6.75
N VAL A 24 -3.87 -11.43 6.48
CA VAL A 24 -4.88 -10.96 5.52
C VAL A 24 -5.50 -9.72 6.14
N THR A 25 -4.90 -8.56 5.88
CA THR A 25 -5.50 -7.27 6.25
C THR A 25 -6.58 -6.99 5.23
N ASP A 26 -7.76 -6.62 5.72
CA ASP A 26 -8.80 -6.09 4.85
C ASP A 26 -8.20 -4.91 4.09
N GLU A 27 -8.06 -5.06 2.77
CA GLU A 27 -7.60 -4.00 1.87
C GLU A 27 -8.39 -2.72 2.12
N ALA A 28 -9.65 -2.85 2.55
CA ALA A 28 -10.47 -1.70 2.87
C ALA A 28 -10.14 -0.93 4.13
N SER A 29 -9.48 -1.58 5.08
CA SER A 29 -8.93 -0.95 6.26
C SER A 29 -7.53 -0.36 6.05
N ARG A 30 -6.87 -0.65 4.91
CA ARG A 30 -5.51 -0.15 4.60
C ARG A 30 -5.47 1.32 4.22
N TRP A 31 -6.55 1.84 3.64
CA TRP A 31 -6.57 3.23 3.18
C TRP A 31 -6.73 4.18 4.38
N SER A 32 -5.86 5.18 4.46
CA SER A 32 -6.03 6.28 5.40
C SER A 32 -7.31 7.04 5.06
N LEU A 33 -8.13 7.31 6.08
CA LEU A 33 -9.26 8.22 5.95
C LEU A 33 -8.75 9.55 5.38
N CYS A 34 -9.28 9.95 4.22
CA CYS A 34 -8.95 11.23 3.61
C CYS A 34 -9.34 12.34 4.60
N ARG A 35 -8.36 13.09 5.11
CA ARG A 35 -8.63 14.29 5.89
C ARG A 35 -9.05 15.40 4.92
N GLN A 36 -10.14 16.09 5.26
CA GLN A 36 -10.53 17.30 4.55
C GLN A 36 -9.35 18.28 4.59
N SER A 37 -8.83 18.66 3.43
CA SER A 37 -7.77 19.64 3.28
C SER A 37 -8.30 20.85 2.52
N ASN A 38 -7.88 22.03 2.93
CA ASN A 38 -8.15 23.28 2.20
C ASN A 38 -7.14 23.53 1.07
N GLN A 39 -6.33 22.53 0.73
CA GLN A 39 -5.31 22.63 -0.31
C GLN A 39 -5.87 22.26 -1.68
N SER A 40 -5.46 23.03 -2.68
CA SER A 40 -5.69 22.72 -4.08
C SER A 40 -4.45 22.10 -4.71
N ILE A 41 -4.63 21.40 -5.83
CA ILE A 41 -3.50 20.91 -6.65
C ILE A 41 -2.55 22.03 -7.10
N TYR A 42 -3.07 23.25 -7.22
CA TYR A 42 -2.29 24.42 -7.63
C TYR A 42 -1.36 24.96 -6.53
N ASP A 43 -1.50 24.50 -5.29
CA ASP A 43 -0.70 24.99 -4.16
C ASP A 43 0.63 24.21 -4.00
N PHE A 44 0.83 23.17 -4.81
CA PHE A 44 2.02 22.32 -4.72
C PHE A 44 3.17 22.82 -5.59
N GLN A 45 4.39 22.62 -5.08
CA GLN A 45 5.62 22.70 -5.84
C GLN A 45 6.12 21.29 -6.14
N VAL A 46 6.51 21.04 -7.38
CA VAL A 46 6.98 19.74 -7.84
C VAL A 46 8.37 19.84 -8.42
N GLN A 47 9.15 18.78 -8.25
CA GLN A 47 10.47 18.68 -8.86
C GLN A 47 10.34 18.23 -10.32
N LYS A 48 11.05 18.91 -11.22
CA LYS A 48 11.18 18.53 -12.63
C LYS A 48 12.26 17.46 -12.80
N LEU A 49 12.32 16.86 -13.99
CA LEU A 49 13.32 15.86 -14.35
C LEU A 49 14.77 16.40 -14.29
N ASP A 50 14.95 17.71 -14.46
CA ASP A 50 16.25 18.39 -14.35
C ASP A 50 16.65 18.72 -12.90
N GLY A 51 15.85 18.30 -11.92
CA GLY A 51 16.09 18.52 -10.49
C GLY A 51 15.62 19.87 -9.96
N THR A 52 15.20 20.81 -10.81
CA THR A 52 14.70 22.13 -10.37
C THR A 52 13.21 22.07 -10.00
N PHE A 53 12.76 23.00 -9.17
CA PHE A 53 11.37 23.04 -8.70
C PHE A 53 10.49 23.96 -9.56
N THR A 54 9.22 23.59 -9.73
CA THR A 54 8.22 24.43 -10.38
C THR A 54 6.90 24.41 -9.61
N ASN A 55 6.25 25.58 -9.54
CA ASN A 55 4.96 25.73 -8.88
C ASN A 55 3.82 25.39 -9.86
N LEU A 56 2.83 24.62 -9.42
CA LEU A 56 1.64 24.28 -10.20
C LEU A 56 0.62 25.42 -10.30
N GLN A 57 0.75 26.47 -9.47
CA GLN A 57 -0.08 27.68 -9.49
C GLN A 57 -0.17 28.33 -10.88
N LYS A 58 0.89 28.21 -11.69
CA LYS A 58 0.92 28.74 -13.06
C LYS A 58 -0.14 28.15 -14.00
N TYR A 59 -0.74 27.02 -13.63
CA TYR A 59 -1.81 26.36 -14.39
C TYR A 59 -3.21 26.63 -13.82
N LYS A 60 -3.33 27.48 -12.79
CA LYS A 60 -4.62 27.79 -12.17
C LYS A 60 -5.60 28.38 -13.19
N GLY A 61 -6.82 27.83 -13.23
CA GLY A 61 -7.85 28.22 -14.19
C GLY A 61 -7.85 27.39 -15.49
N GLN A 62 -6.93 26.44 -15.64
CA GLN A 62 -6.88 25.50 -16.76
C GLN A 62 -7.35 24.11 -16.31
N LEU A 63 -7.94 23.33 -17.22
CA LEU A 63 -8.22 21.93 -16.96
C LEU A 63 -6.91 21.12 -17.02
N LEU A 64 -6.60 20.39 -15.95
CA LEU A 64 -5.39 19.58 -15.84
C LEU A 64 -5.69 18.09 -15.84
N LEU A 65 -5.00 17.35 -16.70
CA LEU A 65 -4.93 15.89 -16.67
C LEU A 65 -3.57 15.47 -16.10
N ILE A 66 -3.57 14.82 -14.94
CA ILE A 66 -2.36 14.34 -14.25
C ILE A 66 -2.25 12.83 -14.44
N ILE A 67 -1.14 12.36 -15.00
CA ILE A 67 -0.90 10.95 -15.31
C ILE A 67 0.38 10.51 -14.62
N ASN A 68 0.31 9.42 -13.84
CA ASN A 68 1.50 8.70 -13.42
C ASN A 68 2.00 7.84 -14.58
N VAL A 69 3.23 8.07 -15.01
CA VAL A 69 3.85 7.36 -16.14
C VAL A 69 4.96 6.44 -15.64
N ALA A 70 5.20 5.34 -16.35
CA ALA A 70 6.33 4.44 -16.16
C ALA A 70 6.86 3.97 -17.52
N THR A 71 8.17 3.78 -17.63
CA THR A 71 8.86 3.47 -18.90
C THR A 71 8.71 2.02 -19.36
N TYR A 72 8.41 1.10 -18.44
CA TYR A 72 8.27 -0.33 -18.72
C TYR A 72 6.93 -0.82 -18.21
N CYS A 73 5.90 -0.74 -19.05
CA CYS A 73 4.56 -1.27 -18.78
C CYS A 73 4.03 -2.03 -19.99
N GLY A 74 3.17 -3.03 -19.76
CA GLY A 74 2.45 -3.74 -20.84
C GLY A 74 3.19 -4.93 -21.46
N LYS A 75 4.25 -5.42 -20.82
CA LYS A 75 4.89 -6.70 -21.13
C LYS A 75 5.10 -7.50 -19.86
#